data_AF-A0A3N5MW99-F1
#
_entry.id   AF-A0A3N5MW99-F1
#
_cell.length_a   1.000
_cell.length_b   1.000
_cell.length_c   1.000
_cell.angle_alpha   90.00
_cell.angle_beta   90.00
_cell.angle_gamma   90.00
#
_symmetry.space_group_name_H-M   'P 1'
#
loop_
_entity.id
_entity.type
_entity.pdbx_description
1 polymer ?
#
loop_
_entity_poly.entity_id
_entity_poly.type
_entity_poly.pdbx_seq_one_letter_code
_entity_poly.pdbx_strand_id
1 'polypeptide(L)'
;MTELIVYSKEKNPQCEELKDALKEGGIPYHEVDIRKPEAIMELRKNGCFSLEPPVLLVVQDKRSQWFFKNDDLFWDGRLIREVMMDVMRISRPQTSWPY
;
A
#
# COMPACT_ATOMS: atom_id res chain seq x y z
N MET A 1 15.89 0.96 -1.29
CA MET A 1 15.02 -0.04 -1.99
C MET A 1 13.61 0.14 -1.45
N THR A 2 12.63 0.23 -2.35
CA THR A 2 11.23 0.44 -1.95
C THR A 2 10.47 -0.87 -2.07
N GLU A 3 9.74 -1.25 -1.04
CA GLU A 3 8.88 -2.44 -1.01
C GLU A 3 7.43 -1.99 -0.79
N LEU A 4 6.52 -2.44 -1.65
CA LEU A 4 5.08 -2.22 -1.48
C LEU A 4 4.42 -3.56 -1.13
N ILE A 5 3.62 -3.56 -0.07
CA ILE A 5 2.87 -4.73 0.38
C ILE A 5 1.39 -4.36 0.42
N VAL A 6 0.60 -5.05 -0.38
CA VAL A 6 -0.86 -4.94 -0.45
C VAL A 6 -1.46 -6.04 0.40
N TYR A 7 -2.01 -5.66 1.54
CA TYR A 7 -2.80 -6.54 2.38
C TYR A 7 -4.24 -6.59 1.84
N SER A 8 -4.54 -7.67 1.12
CA SER A 8 -5.81 -7.87 0.42
C SER A 8 -6.64 -8.96 1.12
N LYS A 9 -7.88 -9.12 0.66
CA LYS A 9 -8.76 -10.23 1.04
C LYS A 9 -9.47 -10.74 -0.21
N GLU A 10 -9.62 -12.06 -0.31
CA GLU A 10 -10.36 -12.67 -1.43
C GLU A 10 -11.75 -12.04 -1.59
N LYS A 11 -12.14 -11.80 -2.86
CA LYS A 11 -13.44 -11.27 -3.29
C LYS A 11 -13.76 -9.83 -2.84
N ASN A 12 -12.76 -8.94 -2.77
CA ASN A 12 -12.98 -7.52 -2.54
C ASN A 12 -12.69 -6.70 -3.82
N PRO A 13 -13.69 -5.98 -4.39
CA PRO A 13 -13.49 -5.17 -5.60
C PRO A 13 -12.49 -4.02 -5.42
N GLN A 14 -12.43 -3.39 -4.24
CA GLN A 14 -11.48 -2.32 -3.94
C GLN A 14 -10.03 -2.82 -3.93
N CYS A 15 -9.81 -4.09 -3.55
CA CYS A 15 -8.47 -4.68 -3.62
C CYS A 15 -8.00 -4.82 -5.07
N GLU A 16 -8.87 -5.25 -5.99
CA GLU A 16 -8.53 -5.37 -7.41
C GLU A 16 -8.28 -3.98 -8.04
N GLU A 17 -9.11 -2.98 -7.72
CA GLU A 17 -8.93 -1.61 -8.22
C GLU A 17 -7.57 -1.01 -7.79
N LEU A 18 -7.17 -1.20 -6.52
CA LEU A 18 -5.86 -0.77 -6.03
C LEU A 18 -4.71 -1.50 -6.76
N LYS A 19 -4.83 -2.82 -6.93
CA LYS A 19 -3.82 -3.64 -7.60
C LYS A 19 -3.61 -3.24 -9.05
N ASP A 20 -4.69 -2.92 -9.75
CA ASP A 20 -4.65 -2.49 -11.14
C ASP A 20 -4.01 -1.11 -11.25
N ALA A 21 -4.37 -0.15 -10.37
CA ALA A 21 -3.71 1.15 -10.33
C ALA A 21 -2.18 1.06 -10.07
N LEU A 22 -1.76 0.16 -9.18
CA LEU A 22 -0.33 -0.08 -8.93
C LEU A 22 0.38 -0.70 -10.14
N LYS A 23 -0.28 -1.64 -10.84
CA LYS A 23 0.24 -2.24 -12.09
C LYS A 23 0.34 -1.21 -13.21
N GLU A 24 -0.68 -0.37 -13.40
CA GLU A 24 -0.67 0.72 -14.37
C GLU A 24 0.46 1.72 -14.08
N GLY A 25 0.74 1.97 -12.79
CA GLY A 25 1.89 2.75 -12.35
C GLY A 25 3.26 2.08 -12.56
N GLY A 26 3.29 0.81 -12.95
CA GLY A 26 4.52 0.03 -13.14
C GLY A 26 5.26 -0.27 -11.83
N ILE A 27 4.56 -0.25 -10.68
CA ILE A 27 5.18 -0.43 -9.37
C ILE A 27 5.07 -1.90 -8.96
N PRO A 28 6.20 -2.60 -8.69
CA PRO A 28 6.14 -3.94 -8.15
C PRO A 28 5.61 -3.91 -6.71
N TYR A 29 4.66 -4.80 -6.41
CA TYR A 29 4.13 -4.99 -5.06
C TYR A 29 4.03 -6.47 -4.70
N HIS A 30 3.92 -6.75 -3.41
CA HIS A 30 3.62 -8.07 -2.86
C HIS A 30 2.20 -8.10 -2.33
N GLU A 31 1.45 -9.11 -2.71
CA GLU A 31 0.12 -9.35 -2.16
C GLU A 31 0.21 -10.30 -0.97
N VAL A 32 -0.44 -9.93 0.14
CA VAL A 32 -0.53 -10.74 1.35
C VAL A 32 -1.99 -10.79 1.79
N ASP A 33 -2.50 -11.99 2.08
CA ASP A 33 -3.84 -12.14 2.64
C ASP A 33 -3.87 -11.61 4.08
N ILE A 34 -4.66 -10.58 4.32
CA ILE A 34 -4.83 -9.92 5.63
C ILE A 34 -5.44 -10.86 6.69
N ARG A 35 -6.04 -12.00 6.27
CA ARG A 35 -6.56 -13.02 7.18
C ARG A 35 -5.45 -13.86 7.82
N LYS A 36 -4.24 -13.85 7.27
CA LYS A 36 -3.12 -14.61 7.81
C LYS A 36 -2.65 -14.00 9.14
N PRO A 37 -2.40 -14.83 10.17
CA PRO A 37 -1.93 -14.34 11.46
C PRO A 37 -0.61 -13.57 11.34
N GLU A 38 0.26 -13.95 10.40
CA GLU A 38 1.51 -13.24 10.12
C GLU A 38 1.26 -11.80 9.66
N ALA A 39 0.31 -11.59 8.76
CA ALA A 39 -0.06 -10.28 8.24
C ALA A 39 -0.63 -9.37 9.34
N ILE A 40 -1.54 -9.92 10.16
CA ILE A 40 -2.13 -9.21 11.31
C ILE A 40 -1.05 -8.81 12.31
N MET A 41 -0.09 -9.71 12.57
CA MET A 41 1.02 -9.45 13.47
C MET A 41 1.93 -8.34 12.94
N GLU A 42 2.27 -8.34 11.64
CA GLU A 42 3.08 -7.28 11.02
C GLU A 42 2.39 -5.92 11.08
N LEU A 43 1.11 -5.86 10.69
CA LEU A 43 0.32 -4.62 10.75
C LEU A 43 0.34 -4.03 12.16
N ARG A 44 0.05 -4.86 13.18
CA ARG A 44 0.07 -4.44 14.59
C ARG A 44 1.46 -4.02 15.06
N LYS A 45 2.49 -4.78 14.70
CA LYS A 45 3.90 -4.45 15.03
C LYS A 45 4.31 -3.09 14.48
N ASN A 46 3.78 -2.75 13.31
CA ASN A 46 4.05 -1.49 12.65
C ASN A 46 3.08 -0.36 13.04
N GLY A 47 2.18 -0.59 14.00
CA GLY A 47 1.25 0.41 14.52
C GLY A 47 -0.04 0.59 13.71
N CYS A 48 -0.28 -0.26 12.70
CA CYS A 48 -1.55 -0.29 11.96
C CYS A 48 -2.49 -1.32 12.59
N PHE A 49 -3.60 -0.84 13.16
CA PHE A 49 -4.63 -1.69 13.77
C PHE A 49 -5.81 -1.94 12.83
N SER A 50 -5.84 -1.29 11.67
CA SER A 50 -6.89 -1.53 10.68
C SER A 50 -6.66 -2.89 10.03
N LEU A 51 -7.66 -3.75 10.16
CA LEU A 51 -7.72 -5.05 9.50
C LEU A 51 -8.75 -5.04 8.37
N GLU A 52 -9.17 -3.84 7.96
CA GLU A 52 -10.11 -3.65 6.88
C GLU A 52 -9.38 -3.55 5.54
N PRO A 53 -9.53 -4.54 4.64
CA PRO A 53 -8.88 -4.52 3.35
C PRO A 53 -9.55 -3.52 2.40
N PRO A 54 -8.81 -2.91 1.46
CA PRO A 54 -7.36 -3.02 1.28
C PRO A 54 -6.56 -2.16 2.27
N VAL A 55 -5.40 -2.68 2.69
CA VAL A 55 -4.38 -1.88 3.39
C VAL A 55 -3.09 -1.93 2.56
N LEU A 56 -2.51 -0.77 2.27
CA LEU A 56 -1.25 -0.65 1.56
C LEU A 56 -0.15 -0.22 2.52
N LEU A 57 0.95 -0.97 2.53
CA LEU A 57 2.18 -0.64 3.22
C LEU A 57 3.25 -0.28 2.18
N VAL A 58 3.84 0.90 2.31
CA VAL A 58 4.97 1.34 1.49
C VAL A 58 6.19 1.48 2.40
N VAL A 59 7.24 0.71 2.16
CA VAL A 59 8.49 0.74 2.93
C VAL A 59 9.58 1.34 2.05
N GLN A 60 10.18 2.46 2.47
CA GLN A 60 11.29 3.12 1.80
C GLN A 60 12.55 3.02 2.67
N ASP A 61 13.61 2.45 2.09
CA ASP A 61 14.96 2.39 2.67
C ASP A 61 15.04 1.81 4.10
N LYS A 62 14.09 0.93 4.45
CA LYS A 62 13.99 0.21 5.74
C LYS A 62 13.90 1.10 6.99
N ARG A 63 13.75 2.41 6.83
CA ARG A 63 13.63 3.38 7.93
C ARG A 63 12.28 4.08 7.94
N SER A 64 11.70 4.26 6.77
CA SER A 64 10.42 4.96 6.60
C SER A 64 9.39 4.00 6.06
N GLN A 65 8.21 4.01 6.67
CA GLN A 65 7.08 3.22 6.23
C GLN A 65 5.80 4.03 6.32
N TRP A 66 4.92 3.86 5.35
CA TRP A 66 3.62 4.51 5.29
C TRP A 66 2.52 3.45 5.17
N PHE A 67 1.44 3.66 5.92
CA PHE A 67 0.25 2.84 5.87
C PHE A 67 -0.89 3.66 5.29
N PHE A 68 -1.55 3.10 4.29
CA PHE A 68 -2.79 3.63 3.75
C PHE A 68 -3.86 2.58 3.96
N LYS A 69 -4.87 2.88 4.76
CA LYS A 69 -6.00 1.99 5.06
C LYS A 69 -7.06 2.12 3.97
N ASN A 70 -8.11 1.31 4.05
CA ASN A 70 -9.26 1.42 3.15
C ASN A 70 -9.77 2.88 3.09
N ASP A 71 -10.03 3.50 4.24
CA ASP A 71 -10.53 4.89 4.31
C ASP A 71 -9.54 5.94 3.78
N ASP A 72 -8.24 5.65 3.79
CA ASP A 72 -7.22 6.54 3.24
C ASP A 72 -7.10 6.38 1.73
N LEU A 73 -7.35 5.16 1.21
CA LEU A 73 -7.20 4.81 -0.21
C LEU A 73 -8.48 5.07 -0.99
N PHE A 74 -9.64 4.86 -0.37
CA PHE A 74 -10.94 4.89 -1.00
C PHE A 74 -11.86 5.91 -0.34
N TRP A 75 -12.55 6.68 -1.18
CA TRP A 75 -13.64 7.56 -0.75
C TRP A 75 -14.90 7.18 -1.51
N ASP A 76 -15.97 6.87 -0.79
CA ASP A 76 -17.25 6.44 -1.38
C ASP A 76 -17.09 5.25 -2.35
N GLY A 77 -16.21 4.31 -1.98
CA GLY A 77 -15.92 3.11 -2.77
C GLY A 77 -15.07 3.34 -4.02
N ARG A 78 -14.52 4.55 -4.24
CA ARG A 78 -13.65 4.87 -5.38
C ARG A 78 -12.22 5.14 -4.93
N LEU A 79 -11.24 4.67 -5.71
CA LEU A 79 -9.83 4.94 -5.43
C LEU A 79 -9.52 6.44 -5.55
N ILE A 80 -8.91 7.00 -4.50
CA ILE A 80 -8.49 8.41 -4.47
C ILE A 80 -7.19 8.54 -5.28
N ARG A 81 -7.24 9.29 -6.39
CA ARG A 81 -6.10 9.43 -7.30
C ARG A 81 -4.91 10.15 -6.66
N GLU A 82 -5.17 11.11 -5.79
CA GLU A 82 -4.16 11.87 -5.05
C GLU A 82 -3.31 10.94 -4.20
N VAL A 83 -3.92 9.93 -3.57
CA VAL A 83 -3.22 8.96 -2.73
C VAL A 83 -2.31 8.08 -3.58
N MET A 84 -2.75 7.70 -4.78
CA MET A 84 -1.89 7.00 -5.74
C MET A 84 -0.70 7.84 -6.19
N MET A 85 -0.89 9.14 -6.43
CA MET A 85 0.23 10.04 -6.73
C MET A 85 1.25 10.09 -5.58
N ASP A 86 0.78 10.10 -4.33
CA ASP A 86 1.67 10.07 -3.17
C ASP A 86 2.42 8.74 -3.05
N VAL A 87 1.74 7.61 -3.23
CA VAL A 87 2.38 6.29 -3.23
C VAL A 87 3.45 6.21 -4.33
N MET A 88 3.16 6.70 -5.54
CA MET A 88 4.13 6.76 -6.64
C MET A 88 5.31 7.67 -6.32
N ARG A 89 5.08 8.79 -5.62
CA ARG A 89 6.12 9.72 -5.22
C ARG A 89 7.04 9.12 -4.15
N ILE A 90 6.47 8.38 -3.20
CA ILE A 90 7.23 7.66 -2.17
C ILE A 90 7.99 6.49 -2.79
N SER A 91 7.39 5.79 -3.74
CA SER A 91 8.01 4.58 -4.31
C SER A 91 9.21 4.88 -5.19
N ARG A 92 9.21 6.05 -5.84
CA ARG A 92 10.33 6.50 -6.67
C ARG A 92 11.57 6.71 -5.80
N PRO A 93 12.73 6.14 -6.16
CA PRO A 93 13.98 6.48 -5.52
C PRO A 93 14.18 7.98 -5.69
N GLN A 94 14.44 8.69 -4.58
CA GLN A 94 14.82 10.08 -4.59
C GLN A 94 16.11 10.19 -5.42
N THR A 95 16.00 10.49 -6.71
CA THR A 95 17.16 10.81 -7.53
C THR A 95 17.75 12.06 -6.91
N SER A 96 18.85 11.89 -6.19
CA SER A 96 19.70 12.98 -5.75
C SER A 96 20.00 13.83 -6.98
N TRP A 97 19.46 15.04 -7.04
CA TRP A 97 19.96 16.03 -7.97
C TRP A 97 21.41 16.33 -7.57
N PRO A 98 22.41 16.09 -8.43
CA PRO A 98 23.75 16.59 -8.15
C PRO A 98 23.68 18.11 -8.33
N TYR A 99 23.87 18.85 -7.25
CA TYR A 99 24.35 20.24 -7.29
C TYR A 99 25.82 20.23 -6.89
#